data_AF-A0A835GWG4-F1
#
_entry.id   AF-A0A835GWG4-F1
#
_cell.length_a   1.000
_cell.length_b   1.000
_cell.length_c   1.000
_cell.angle_alpha   90.00
_cell.angle_beta   90.00
_cell.angle_gamma   90.00
#
_symmetry.space_group_name_H-M   'P 1'
#
loop_
_entity.id
_entity.type
_entity.pdbx_description
1 polymer ?
#
loop_
_entity_poly.entity_id
_entity_poly.type
_entity_poly.pdbx_seq_one_letter_code
_entity_poly.pdbx_strand_id
1 'polypeptide(L)'
;MIGIQESKELFALLNSDQRSIDQVVQDFTSKFPHAIHFNLCCSLAFLIEDNDMLKPTQRLIAFAVLHHTCSSQHSSANPFISILVNVACDDSIEKMERAFILQLLGSVGDGNSREVLSQSVLDYINGFDSSSVVIGNKWDTYLDLLQADYTEGQLTREAAEEAVEEQADEVVLGVLLDRLEVLL
;
A
#
# COMPACT_ATOMS: atom_id res chain seq x y z
N MET A 1 -20.61 -5.28 -8.19
CA MET A 1 -20.46 -6.70 -8.54
C MET A 1 -19.52 -6.79 -9.73
N ILE A 2 -18.40 -7.49 -9.62
CA ILE A 2 -17.43 -7.61 -10.72
C ILE A 2 -17.98 -8.55 -11.81
N GLY A 3 -17.69 -8.26 -13.07
CA GLY A 3 -18.11 -9.12 -14.17
C GLY A 3 -17.27 -10.38 -14.30
N ILE A 4 -17.69 -11.28 -15.21
CA ILE A 4 -17.03 -12.57 -15.45
C ILE A 4 -15.63 -12.39 -16.05
N GLN A 5 -15.44 -11.34 -16.85
CA GLN A 5 -14.16 -11.10 -17.50
C GLN A 5 -13.15 -10.57 -16.48
N GLU A 6 -13.57 -9.61 -15.65
CA GLU A 6 -12.77 -9.02 -14.59
C GLU A 6 -12.38 -10.06 -13.54
N SER A 7 -13.29 -10.97 -13.19
CA SER A 7 -12.97 -12.06 -12.25
C SER A 7 -11.94 -13.03 -12.83
N LYS A 8 -12.05 -13.41 -14.10
CA LYS A 8 -11.04 -14.25 -14.78
C LYS A 8 -9.68 -13.58 -14.81
N GLU A 9 -9.63 -12.29 -15.14
CA GLU A 9 -8.39 -11.52 -15.19
C GLU A 9 -7.77 -11.37 -13.80
N LEU A 10 -8.59 -11.13 -12.77
CA LEU A 10 -8.15 -11.07 -11.38
C LEU A 10 -7.55 -12.41 -10.95
N PHE A 11 -8.23 -13.51 -11.23
CA PHE A 11 -7.69 -14.84 -10.92
C PHE A 11 -6.41 -15.16 -11.69
N ALA A 12 -6.30 -14.77 -12.97
CA ALA A 12 -5.07 -14.93 -13.73
C ALA A 12 -3.92 -14.13 -13.12
N LEU A 13 -4.20 -12.93 -12.61
CA LEU A 13 -3.24 -12.11 -11.90
C LEU A 13 -2.75 -12.78 -10.62
N LEU A 14 -3.67 -13.31 -9.79
CA LEU A 14 -3.33 -14.01 -8.54
C LEU A 14 -2.48 -15.28 -8.76
N ASN A 15 -2.48 -15.86 -9.97
CA ASN A 15 -1.63 -17.01 -10.31
C ASN A 15 -0.21 -16.62 -10.78
N SER A 16 0.17 -15.35 -10.65
CA SER A 16 1.47 -14.82 -11.11
C SER A 16 2.57 -14.89 -10.04
N ASP A 17 2.67 -16.02 -9.33
CA ASP A 17 3.52 -16.21 -8.14
C ASP A 17 5.04 -16.17 -8.41
N GLN A 18 5.45 -16.35 -9.66
CA GLN A 18 6.85 -16.24 -10.11
C GLN A 18 7.29 -14.81 -10.45
N ARG A 19 6.35 -13.88 -10.63
CA ARG A 19 6.66 -12.49 -10.96
C ARG A 19 6.90 -11.70 -9.67
N SER A 20 7.65 -10.60 -9.76
CA SER A 20 7.82 -9.73 -8.60
C SER A 20 6.47 -9.12 -8.22
N ILE A 21 6.24 -8.95 -6.92
CA ILE A 21 4.94 -8.48 -6.42
C ILE A 21 4.62 -7.08 -6.93
N ASP A 22 5.61 -6.18 -7.01
CA ASP A 22 5.48 -4.85 -7.62
C ASP A 22 4.90 -4.94 -9.04
N GLN A 23 5.47 -5.80 -9.90
CA GLN A 23 4.99 -5.97 -11.27
C GLN A 23 3.54 -6.48 -11.30
N VAL A 24 3.17 -7.39 -10.40
CA VAL A 24 1.80 -7.91 -10.32
C VAL A 24 0.82 -6.82 -9.86
N VAL A 25 1.22 -5.98 -8.92
CA VAL A 25 0.45 -4.83 -8.45
C VAL A 25 0.33 -3.76 -9.54
N GLN A 26 1.39 -3.48 -10.28
CA GLN A 26 1.35 -2.55 -11.43
C GLN A 26 0.45 -3.07 -12.55
N ASP A 27 0.48 -4.37 -12.81
CA ASP A 27 -0.43 -5.05 -13.73
C ASP A 27 -1.89 -4.88 -13.30
N PHE A 28 -2.19 -4.98 -12.01
CA PHE A 28 -3.54 -4.74 -11.48
C PHE A 28 -4.00 -3.32 -11.83
N THR A 29 -3.19 -2.32 -11.46
CA THR A 29 -3.53 -0.91 -11.62
C THR A 29 -3.68 -0.51 -13.09
N SER A 30 -2.91 -1.15 -13.98
CA SER A 30 -2.96 -0.88 -15.43
C SER A 30 -4.06 -1.64 -16.17
N LYS A 31 -4.36 -2.89 -15.79
CA LYS A 31 -5.38 -3.71 -16.45
C LYS A 31 -6.80 -3.31 -16.06
N PHE A 32 -7.01 -2.95 -14.80
CA PHE A 32 -8.34 -2.65 -14.30
C PHE A 32 -8.58 -1.13 -14.24
N PRO A 33 -9.72 -0.63 -14.76
CA PRO A 33 -10.10 0.77 -14.58
C PRO A 33 -10.21 1.13 -13.09
N HIS A 34 -9.72 2.30 -12.71
CA HIS A 34 -9.76 2.76 -11.32
C HIS A 34 -11.18 2.75 -10.71
N ALA A 35 -12.20 3.03 -11.52
CA ALA A 35 -13.60 3.02 -11.12
C ALA A 35 -14.10 1.66 -10.55
N ILE A 36 -13.42 0.56 -10.86
CA ILE A 36 -13.79 -0.78 -10.38
C ILE A 36 -12.84 -1.32 -9.31
N HIS A 37 -11.76 -0.60 -8.97
CA HIS A 37 -10.75 -1.07 -7.99
C HIS A 37 -11.38 -1.37 -6.64
N PHE A 38 -12.28 -0.51 -6.15
CA PHE A 38 -12.99 -0.77 -4.88
C PHE A 38 -13.77 -2.09 -4.90
N ASN A 39 -14.51 -2.36 -5.98
CA ASN A 39 -15.27 -3.60 -6.12
C ASN A 39 -14.36 -4.84 -6.21
N LEU A 40 -13.22 -4.73 -6.89
CA LEU A 40 -12.21 -5.78 -6.96
C LEU A 40 -11.58 -6.03 -5.59
N CYS A 41 -11.25 -4.98 -4.84
CA CYS A 41 -10.71 -5.07 -3.48
C CYS A 41 -11.71 -5.70 -2.51
N CYS A 42 -12.99 -5.33 -2.57
CA CYS A 42 -14.03 -6.03 -1.81
C CYS A 42 -14.07 -7.52 -2.15
N SER A 43 -13.98 -7.86 -3.44
CA SER A 43 -13.97 -9.26 -3.88
C SER A 43 -12.74 -10.01 -3.34
N LEU A 44 -11.56 -9.39 -3.36
CA LEU A 44 -10.34 -9.94 -2.76
C LEU A 44 -10.49 -10.13 -1.25
N ALA A 45 -11.03 -9.14 -0.54
CA ALA A 45 -11.26 -9.22 0.90
C ALA A 45 -12.16 -10.42 1.25
N PHE A 46 -13.26 -10.63 0.52
CA PHE A 46 -14.11 -11.81 0.70
C PHE A 46 -13.38 -13.13 0.42
N LEU A 47 -12.52 -13.18 -0.60
CA LEU A 47 -11.74 -14.38 -0.93
C LEU A 47 -10.63 -14.67 0.09
N ILE A 48 -10.15 -13.65 0.80
CA ILE A 48 -9.11 -13.79 1.84
C ILE A 48 -9.71 -14.29 3.15
N GLU A 49 -10.95 -13.91 3.50
CA GLU A 49 -11.60 -14.34 4.74
C GLU A 49 -11.76 -15.86 4.85
N ASP A 50 -11.91 -16.55 3.72
CA ASP A 50 -11.98 -18.01 3.66
C ASP A 50 -10.63 -18.58 3.16
N ASN A 51 -9.85 -19.12 4.10
CA ASN A 51 -8.52 -19.68 3.86
C ASN A 51 -8.50 -20.82 2.82
N ASP A 52 -9.63 -21.43 2.49
CA ASP A 52 -9.71 -22.49 1.47
C ASP A 52 -9.98 -21.95 0.06
N MET A 53 -10.36 -20.67 -0.09
CA MET A 53 -10.67 -20.08 -1.41
C MET A 53 -9.44 -19.68 -2.22
N LEU A 54 -8.34 -19.35 -1.55
CA LEU A 54 -7.08 -18.94 -2.16
C LEU A 54 -5.92 -19.76 -1.60
N LYS A 55 -4.98 -20.12 -2.46
CA LYS A 55 -3.68 -20.70 -2.04
C LYS A 55 -2.85 -19.65 -1.30
N PRO A 56 -1.91 -20.03 -0.42
CA PRO A 56 -1.03 -19.08 0.27
C PRO A 56 -0.36 -18.06 -0.67
N THR A 57 0.14 -18.52 -1.82
CA THR A 57 0.76 -17.63 -2.82
C THR A 57 -0.21 -16.58 -3.36
N GLN A 58 -1.46 -16.98 -3.64
CA GLN A 58 -2.52 -16.08 -4.11
C GLN A 58 -2.94 -15.10 -3.02
N ARG A 59 -2.98 -15.54 -1.75
CA ARG A 59 -3.29 -14.66 -0.60
C ARG A 59 -2.24 -13.56 -0.44
N LEU A 60 -0.95 -13.87 -0.52
CA LEU A 60 0.11 -12.85 -0.45
C LEU A 60 -0.04 -11.79 -1.56
N ILE A 61 -0.31 -12.21 -2.80
CA ILE A 61 -0.58 -11.27 -3.90
C ILE A 61 -1.81 -10.41 -3.59
N ALA A 62 -2.89 -11.03 -3.10
CA ALA A 62 -4.12 -10.33 -2.76
C ALA A 62 -3.91 -9.28 -1.64
N PHE A 63 -3.13 -9.61 -0.60
CA PHE A 63 -2.74 -8.67 0.44
C PHE A 63 -1.94 -7.48 -0.12
N ALA A 64 -0.98 -7.73 -1.02
CA ALA A 64 -0.19 -6.67 -1.65
C ALA A 64 -1.05 -5.74 -2.52
N VAL A 65 -1.98 -6.31 -3.29
CA VAL A 65 -2.94 -5.52 -4.11
C VAL A 65 -3.87 -4.69 -3.21
N LEU A 66 -4.41 -5.27 -2.15
CA LEU A 66 -5.21 -4.54 -1.16
C LEU A 66 -4.39 -3.41 -0.56
N HIS A 67 -3.20 -3.68 -0.06
CA HIS A 67 -2.35 -2.66 0.54
C HIS A 67 -2.06 -1.50 -0.43
N HIS A 68 -1.65 -1.81 -1.67
CA HIS A 68 -1.31 -0.79 -2.66
C HIS A 68 -2.50 0.08 -3.08
N THR A 69 -3.66 -0.52 -3.34
CA THR A 69 -4.86 0.23 -3.71
C THR A 69 -5.34 1.13 -2.56
N CYS A 70 -4.95 0.77 -1.34
CA CYS A 70 -5.36 1.42 -0.11
C CYS A 70 -4.40 2.48 0.39
N SER A 71 -3.13 2.41 0.00
CA SER A 71 -2.06 3.32 0.46
C SER A 71 -2.24 4.76 0.02
N SER A 72 -3.14 5.04 -0.94
CA SER A 72 -3.46 6.41 -1.36
C SER A 72 -4.45 7.13 -0.44
N GLN A 73 -5.08 6.40 0.49
CA GLN A 73 -6.09 6.92 1.40
C GLN A 73 -5.54 6.88 2.83
N HIS A 74 -5.93 7.86 3.66
CA HIS A 74 -5.62 7.82 5.09
C HIS A 74 -6.06 6.48 5.69
N SER A 75 -5.19 5.90 6.51
CA SER A 75 -5.39 4.59 7.15
C SER A 75 -6.72 4.52 7.90
N SER A 76 -7.17 5.63 8.50
CA SER A 76 -8.45 5.74 9.21
C SER A 76 -9.71 5.72 8.33
N ALA A 77 -9.58 6.10 7.05
CA ALA A 77 -10.68 6.12 6.07
C ALA A 77 -10.73 4.84 5.23
N ASN A 78 -9.70 4.00 5.34
CA ASN A 78 -9.54 2.83 4.49
C ASN A 78 -10.12 1.55 5.14
N PRO A 79 -11.18 0.95 4.57
CA PRO A 79 -11.80 -0.24 5.18
C PRO A 79 -10.91 -1.48 5.12
N PHE A 80 -9.97 -1.56 4.17
CA PHE A 80 -9.15 -2.73 3.93
C PHE A 80 -7.89 -2.78 4.83
N ILE A 81 -7.38 -1.62 5.26
CA ILE A 81 -6.29 -1.56 6.25
C ILE A 81 -6.70 -2.29 7.53
N SER A 82 -7.94 -2.13 7.97
CA SER A 82 -8.44 -2.83 9.15
C SER A 82 -8.41 -4.35 9.00
N ILE A 83 -8.67 -4.85 7.79
CA ILE A 83 -8.61 -6.28 7.45
C ILE A 83 -7.16 -6.76 7.53
N LEU A 84 -6.22 -6.03 6.90
CA LEU A 84 -4.80 -6.35 6.94
C LEU A 84 -4.27 -6.42 8.39
N VAL A 85 -4.58 -5.43 9.21
CA VAL A 85 -4.16 -5.42 10.62
C VAL A 85 -4.81 -6.55 11.41
N ASN A 86 -6.09 -6.86 11.18
CA ASN A 86 -6.75 -7.98 11.85
C ASN A 86 -6.06 -9.30 11.52
N VAL A 87 -5.78 -9.57 10.25
CA VAL A 87 -5.11 -10.80 9.80
C VAL A 87 -3.69 -10.87 10.34
N ALA A 88 -2.93 -9.77 10.29
CA ALA A 88 -1.57 -9.70 10.81
C ALA A 88 -1.47 -10.06 12.31
N CYS A 89 -2.51 -9.74 13.08
CA CYS A 89 -2.55 -9.97 14.52
C CYS A 89 -3.32 -11.22 14.94
N ASP A 90 -3.85 -12.00 14.01
CA ASP A 90 -4.58 -13.24 14.30
C ASP A 90 -3.61 -14.43 14.41
N ASP A 91 -3.46 -14.98 15.61
CA ASP A 91 -2.58 -16.13 15.87
C ASP A 91 -3.03 -17.44 15.23
N SER A 92 -4.25 -17.52 14.69
CA SER A 92 -4.74 -18.67 13.93
C SER A 92 -4.24 -18.69 12.48
N ILE A 93 -3.77 -17.56 11.97
CA ILE A 93 -3.22 -17.42 10.61
C ILE A 93 -1.75 -17.80 10.60
N GLU A 94 -1.30 -18.36 9.48
CA GLU A 94 0.09 -18.76 9.27
C GLU A 94 1.06 -17.60 9.56
N LYS A 95 2.10 -17.87 10.37
CA LYS A 95 3.08 -16.85 10.79
C LYS A 95 3.73 -16.12 9.61
N MET A 96 3.93 -16.82 8.50
CA MET A 96 4.47 -16.28 7.25
C MET A 96 3.59 -15.19 6.66
N GLU A 97 2.28 -15.41 6.56
CA GLU A 97 1.35 -14.42 5.99
C GLU A 97 1.24 -13.20 6.88
N ARG A 98 1.20 -13.41 8.20
CA ARG A 98 1.19 -12.33 9.18
C ARG A 98 2.43 -11.46 9.06
N ALA A 99 3.60 -12.08 8.98
CA ALA A 99 4.87 -11.38 8.81
C ALA A 99 4.89 -10.55 7.51
N PHE A 100 4.40 -11.13 6.42
CA PHE A 100 4.30 -10.47 5.12
C PHE A 100 3.44 -9.21 5.21
N ILE A 101 2.26 -9.29 5.83
CA ILE A 101 1.36 -8.14 5.98
C ILE A 101 2.00 -7.05 6.84
N LEU A 102 2.68 -7.41 7.93
CA LEU A 102 3.37 -6.41 8.76
C LEU A 102 4.53 -5.73 8.03
N GLN A 103 5.24 -6.45 7.16
CA GLN A 103 6.24 -5.86 6.27
C GLN A 103 5.62 -4.92 5.23
N LEU A 104 4.45 -5.27 4.68
CA LEU A 104 3.70 -4.38 3.78
C LEU A 104 3.29 -3.09 4.50
N LEU A 105 2.74 -3.21 5.71
CA LEU A 105 2.29 -2.08 6.54
C LEU A 105 3.44 -1.24 7.12
N GLY A 106 4.70 -1.68 7.00
CA GLY A 106 5.86 -0.98 7.53
C GLY A 106 6.03 -1.05 9.06
N SER A 107 5.29 -1.91 9.75
CA SER A 107 5.32 -2.04 11.22
C SER A 107 6.46 -2.95 11.73
N VAL A 108 7.08 -3.76 10.86
CA VAL A 108 8.32 -4.48 11.21
C VAL A 108 9.51 -3.55 10.97
N GLY A 109 10.20 -3.20 12.07
CA GLY A 109 11.22 -2.16 12.19
C GLY A 109 12.56 -2.38 11.47
N ASP A 110 12.53 -2.82 10.21
CA ASP A 110 13.65 -2.66 9.30
C ASP A 110 13.05 -2.28 7.94
N GLY A 111 13.07 -0.99 7.62
CA GLY A 111 12.30 -0.40 6.53
C GLY A 111 12.56 -1.09 5.20
N ASN A 112 11.64 -1.96 4.76
CA ASN A 112 11.75 -2.58 3.44
C ASN A 112 10.47 -3.20 2.89
N SER A 113 9.33 -2.53 3.09
CA SER A 113 8.13 -2.80 2.29
C SER A 113 8.45 -2.80 0.78
N ARG A 114 9.45 -2.03 0.35
CA ARG A 114 9.94 -1.99 -1.03
C ARG A 114 10.77 -3.21 -1.44
N GLU A 115 11.59 -3.79 -0.56
CA GLU A 115 12.29 -5.05 -0.85
C GLU A 115 11.33 -6.23 -0.91
N VAL A 116 10.35 -6.31 0.01
CA VAL A 116 9.39 -7.43 -0.02
C VAL A 116 8.57 -7.41 -1.31
N LEU A 117 8.27 -6.24 -1.86
CA LEU A 117 7.57 -6.10 -3.14
C LEU A 117 8.46 -6.38 -4.36
N SER A 118 9.79 -6.27 -4.22
CA SER A 118 10.75 -6.45 -5.32
C SER A 118 11.01 -7.92 -5.67
N GLN A 119 10.77 -8.84 -4.73
CA GLN A 119 10.90 -10.28 -4.94
C GLN A 119 9.58 -10.92 -5.41
N SER A 120 9.66 -12.16 -5.87
CA SER A 120 8.47 -12.97 -6.15
C SER A 120 7.87 -13.53 -4.86
N VAL A 121 6.60 -13.92 -4.91
CA VAL A 121 5.93 -14.56 -3.77
C VAL A 121 6.56 -15.91 -3.43
N LEU A 122 7.00 -16.66 -4.44
CA LEU A 122 7.69 -17.93 -4.21
C LEU A 122 9.03 -17.72 -3.50
N ASP A 123 9.79 -16.71 -3.89
CA ASP A 123 11.07 -16.40 -3.25
C ASP A 123 10.87 -15.98 -1.80
N TYR A 124 9.84 -15.16 -1.52
CA TYR A 124 9.47 -14.79 -0.15
C TYR A 124 9.17 -16.01 0.72
N ILE A 125 8.31 -16.91 0.26
CA ILE A 125 7.92 -18.12 1.01
C ILE A 125 9.14 -19.02 1.25
N ASN A 126 9.98 -19.22 0.23
CA ASN A 126 11.17 -20.07 0.33
C ASN A 126 12.26 -19.47 1.22
N GLY A 127 12.35 -18.14 1.30
CA GLY A 127 13.29 -17.42 2.15
C GLY A 127 12.76 -17.12 3.56
N PHE A 128 11.50 -17.44 3.85
CA PHE A 128 10.87 -17.07 5.11
C PHE A 128 11.47 -17.81 6.30
N ASP A 129 12.05 -17.06 7.24
CA ASP A 129 12.52 -17.58 8.53
C ASP A 129 11.55 -17.18 9.64
N SER A 130 10.89 -18.17 10.24
CA SER A 130 9.97 -17.94 11.35
C SER A 130 10.67 -17.43 12.62
N SER A 131 11.97 -17.63 12.77
CA SER A 131 12.70 -17.28 13.99
C SER A 131 13.02 -15.78 14.11
N SER A 132 13.05 -15.07 12.98
CA SER A 132 13.38 -13.64 12.89
C SER A 132 12.17 -12.72 13.11
N VAL A 133 10.95 -13.27 13.10
CA VAL A 133 9.72 -12.47 13.19
C VAL A 133 9.17 -12.45 14.61
N VAL A 134 9.14 -11.24 15.19
CA VAL A 134 8.39 -10.90 16.40
C VAL A 134 7.13 -10.14 15.97
N ILE A 135 5.96 -10.73 16.22
CA ILE A 135 4.68 -10.09 15.88
C ILE A 135 4.20 -9.33 17.11
N GLY A 136 4.08 -8.01 16.95
CA GLY A 136 3.59 -7.10 17.99
C GLY A 136 2.09 -7.23 18.23
N ASN A 137 1.58 -6.45 19.19
CA ASN A 137 0.15 -6.45 19.46
C ASN A 137 -0.60 -5.56 18.47
N LYS A 138 -1.89 -5.85 18.25
CA LYS A 138 -2.75 -5.15 17.30
C LYS A 138 -2.75 -3.62 17.46
N TRP A 139 -2.75 -3.13 18.69
CA TRP A 139 -2.83 -1.69 18.96
C TRP A 139 -1.53 -0.97 18.62
N ASP A 140 -0.38 -1.63 18.77
CA ASP A 140 0.92 -1.06 18.37
C ASP A 140 0.92 -0.83 16.86
N THR A 141 0.50 -1.83 16.06
CA THR A 141 0.43 -1.69 14.59
C THR A 141 -0.55 -0.59 14.16
N TYR A 142 -1.71 -0.45 14.80
CA TYR A 142 -2.61 0.68 14.52
C TYR A 142 -1.99 2.03 14.89
N LEU A 143 -1.27 2.09 16.01
CA LEU A 143 -0.63 3.32 16.46
C LEU A 143 0.49 3.74 15.50
N ASP A 144 1.29 2.79 15.03
CA ASP A 144 2.33 3.03 14.00
C ASP A 144 1.71 3.64 12.74
N LEU A 145 0.61 3.05 12.25
CA LEU A 145 -0.10 3.53 11.06
C LEU A 145 -0.68 4.95 11.27
N LEU A 146 -1.27 5.22 12.43
CA LEU A 146 -1.81 6.55 12.73
C LEU A 146 -0.71 7.62 12.87
N GLN A 147 0.45 7.25 13.42
CA GLN A 147 1.62 8.13 13.49
C GLN A 147 2.18 8.42 12.08
N ALA A 148 2.22 7.41 11.20
CA ALA A 148 2.61 7.59 9.82
C ALA A 148 1.68 8.57 9.08
N ASP A 149 0.36 8.35 9.16
CA ASP A 149 -0.65 9.25 8.57
C ASP A 149 -0.49 10.71 9.05
N TYR A 150 -0.25 10.92 10.34
CA TYR A 150 -0.05 12.25 10.92
C TYR A 150 1.23 12.91 10.39
N THR A 151 2.32 12.14 10.30
CA THR A 151 3.64 12.64 9.86
C THR A 151 3.61 13.05 8.38
N GLU A 152 2.99 12.24 7.51
CA GLU A 152 2.79 12.60 6.11
C GLU A 152 1.91 13.86 5.95
N GLY A 153 0.86 13.99 6.76
CA GLY A 153 0.03 15.19 6.81
C GLY A 153 0.79 16.46 7.21
N GLN A 154 1.81 16.34 8.07
CA GLN A 154 2.65 17.48 8.45
C GLN A 154 3.61 17.88 7.32
N LEU A 155 4.31 16.92 6.71
CA LEU A 155 5.26 17.16 5.62
C LEU A 155 4.60 17.80 4.40
N THR A 156 3.41 17.34 4.03
CA THR A 156 2.64 17.89 2.90
C THR A 156 2.22 19.35 3.16
N ARG A 157 1.90 19.71 4.40
CA ARG A 157 1.57 21.09 4.77
C ARG A 157 2.80 22.00 4.72
N GLU A 158 3.93 21.54 5.25
CA GLU A 158 5.19 22.30 5.24
C GLU A 158 5.66 22.57 3.80
N ALA A 159 5.61 21.57 2.91
CA ALA A 159 5.95 21.74 1.50
C ALA A 159 4.99 22.70 0.75
N ALA A 160 3.71 22.70 1.11
CA ALA A 160 2.74 23.63 0.54
C ALA A 160 2.97 25.07 1.01
N GLU A 161 3.36 25.27 2.28
CA GLU A 161 3.72 26.59 2.81
C GLU A 161 4.99 27.14 2.13
N GLU A 162 6.02 26.31 1.95
CA GLU A 162 7.27 26.70 1.26
C GLU A 162 7.03 27.06 -0.22
N ALA A 163 6.20 26.30 -0.94
CA ALA A 163 5.86 26.60 -2.33
C ALA A 163 5.06 27.91 -2.48
N VAL A 164 4.23 28.26 -1.49
CA VAL A 164 3.48 29.54 -1.50
C VAL A 164 4.42 30.71 -1.22
N GLU A 165 5.42 30.55 -0.36
CA GLU A 165 6.44 31.57 -0.07
C GLU A 165 7.36 31.80 -1.29
N GLU A 166 7.83 30.74 -1.95
CA GLU A 166 8.66 30.83 -3.15
C GLU A 166 7.91 31.50 -4.32
N GLN A 167 6.63 31.16 -4.51
CA GLN A 167 5.79 31.79 -5.53
C GLN A 167 5.49 33.27 -5.22
N ALA A 168 5.38 33.64 -3.94
CA ALA A 168 5.19 35.02 -3.53
C ALA A 168 6.43 35.87 -3.80
N ASP A 169 7.62 35.35 -3.52
CA ASP A 169 8.89 36.03 -3.79
C ASP A 169 9.16 36.21 -5.29
N GLU A 170 8.84 35.22 -6.13
CA GLU A 170 8.96 35.33 -7.59
C GLU A 170 8.04 36.43 -8.16
N VAL A 171 6.79 36.51 -7.67
CA VAL A 171 5.84 37.55 -8.06
C VAL A 171 6.32 38.94 -7.62
N VAL A 172 6.86 39.06 -6.40
CA VAL A 172 7.39 40.33 -5.89
C VAL A 172 8.60 40.80 -6.70
N LEU A 173 9.53 39.88 -7.03
CA LEU A 173 10.69 40.18 -7.89
C LEU A 173 10.27 40.59 -9.31
N GLY A 174 9.29 39.89 -9.89
CA GLY A 174 8.74 40.24 -11.20
C GLY A 174 8.13 41.65 -11.22
N VAL A 175 7.32 42.00 -10.21
CA VAL A 175 6.71 43.34 -10.08
C VAL A 175 7.77 44.44 -9.87
N LEU A 176 8.85 44.15 -9.15
CA LEU A 176 9.95 45.10 -8.94
C LEU A 176 10.78 45.33 -10.21
N LEU A 177 11.05 44.27 -10.99
CA LEU A 177 11.78 44.36 -12.27
C LEU A 177 10.98 45.13 -13.31
N ASP A 178 9.67 44.87 -13.41
CA ASP A 178 8.76 45.56 -14.34
C ASP A 178 8.68 47.08 -14.03
N ARG A 179 8.79 47.46 -12.76
CA ARG A 179 8.88 48.87 -12.33
C ARG A 179 10.22 49.53 -12.62
N LEU A 180 11.31 48.77 -12.67
CA LEU A 180 12.64 49.28 -13.00
C LEU A 180 12.82 49.48 -14.51
N GLU A 181 12.22 48.62 -15.35
CA GLU A 181 12.25 48.79 -16.82
C GLU A 181 11.47 50.02 -17.31
N VAL A 182 10.44 50.46 -16.57
CA VAL A 182 9.69 51.69 -16.90
C VAL A 182 10.46 52.98 -16.55
N LEU A 183 11.54 52.89 -15.77
CA LEU A 183 12.33 54.03 -15.29
C LEU A 183 13.65 54.26 -16.05
N LEU A 184 13.96 53.45 -17.06
CA LEU A 184 15.13 53.56 -17.95
C LEU A 184 14.71 53.93 -19.38
#